data_AF-A0A443SGN4-F1
#
_entry.id   AF-A0A443SGN4-F1
#
_cell.length_a   1.000
_cell.length_b   1.000
_cell.length_c   1.000
_cell.angle_alpha   90.00
_cell.angle_beta   90.00
_cell.angle_gamma   90.00
#
_symmetry.space_group_name_H-M   'P 1'
#
loop_
_entity.id
_entity.type
_entity.pdbx_description
1 polymer ?
#
loop_
_entity_poly.entity_id
_entity_poly.type
_entity_poly.pdbx_seq_one_letter_code
_entity_poly.pdbx_strand_id
1 'polypeptide(L)'
;MSRELSENDASRASNRDSNEQTTFKECGGLLRDISFGVVTTPNFPDPFPVPIYCRWIIEAKPGNVIALYLTQFYLKEGFKATEYAFFSDNSLSIGKKDFGSIMIT
;
A
#
# COMPACT_ATOMS: atom_id res chain seq x y z
N MET A 1 37.45 -14.96 -47.74
CA MET A 1 36.12 -14.48 -48.16
C MET A 1 35.22 -14.59 -46.94
N SER A 2 35.26 -13.54 -46.13
CA SER A 2 34.51 -13.36 -44.90
C SER A 2 33.08 -12.94 -45.24
N ARG A 3 32.09 -13.40 -44.47
CA ARG A 3 30.76 -12.77 -44.39
C ARG A 3 30.36 -12.72 -42.91
N GLU A 4 30.14 -11.51 -42.41
CA GLU A 4 29.68 -11.17 -41.07
C GLU A 4 28.19 -10.76 -41.09
N LEU A 5 27.49 -11.14 -40.00
CA LEU A 5 26.35 -10.54 -39.26
C LEU A 5 25.00 -10.29 -40.01
N SER A 6 23.82 -10.45 -39.42
CA SER A 6 23.41 -10.35 -38.01
C SER A 6 22.37 -11.40 -37.59
N GLU A 7 22.30 -11.65 -36.29
CA GLU A 7 21.25 -12.41 -35.63
C GLU A 7 19.88 -11.81 -35.95
N ASN A 8 19.01 -12.62 -36.55
CA ASN A 8 17.64 -12.23 -36.86
C ASN A 8 16.88 -12.08 -35.55
N ASP A 9 16.56 -10.83 -35.23
CA ASP A 9 15.69 -10.37 -34.16
C ASP A 9 14.41 -11.20 -34.07
N ALA A 10 14.43 -12.14 -33.13
CA ALA A 10 13.27 -12.82 -32.65
C ALA A 10 12.40 -11.83 -31.87
N SER A 11 11.45 -11.18 -32.55
CA SER A 11 10.03 -11.12 -32.13
C SER A 11 9.25 -10.09 -32.96
N ARG A 12 8.43 -10.65 -33.84
CA ARG A 12 7.42 -9.98 -34.63
C ARG A 12 6.34 -9.40 -33.69
N ALA A 13 6.18 -8.08 -33.76
CA ALA A 13 5.16 -7.24 -33.14
C ALA A 13 3.94 -7.96 -32.50
N SER A 14 3.90 -7.99 -31.16
CA SER A 14 2.64 -8.15 -30.42
C SER A 14 1.98 -6.78 -30.28
N ASN A 15 0.73 -6.71 -30.75
CA ASN A 15 -0.11 -5.53 -30.78
C ASN A 15 -0.56 -5.10 -29.37
N ARG A 16 -0.50 -3.78 -29.15
CA ARG A 16 -1.47 -2.90 -28.48
C ARG A 16 -1.85 -3.15 -27.01
N ASP A 17 -1.53 -2.09 -26.28
CA ASP A 17 -2.02 -1.60 -24.99
C ASP A 17 -1.51 -2.32 -23.74
N SER A 18 -0.29 -1.93 -23.40
CA SER A 18 0.33 -2.10 -22.10
C SER A 18 -0.41 -1.29 -21.02
N ASN A 19 -1.64 -1.64 -20.64
CA ASN A 19 -2.22 -1.00 -19.46
C ASN A 19 -3.40 -1.74 -18.81
N GLU A 20 -3.17 -2.96 -18.33
CA GLU A 20 -4.02 -3.51 -17.26
C GLU A 20 -3.18 -4.25 -16.23
N GLN A 21 -2.10 -3.58 -15.82
CA GLN A 21 -1.35 -3.95 -14.63
C GLN A 21 -1.00 -2.67 -13.84
N THR A 22 -2.01 -1.83 -13.62
CA THR A 22 -1.91 -0.70 -12.70
C THR A 22 -1.69 -1.26 -11.30
N THR A 23 -0.46 -1.17 -10.84
CA THR A 23 -0.01 -1.73 -9.58
C THR A 23 -0.61 -0.90 -8.45
N PHE A 24 -1.63 -1.43 -7.77
CA PHE A 24 -2.22 -0.89 -6.54
C PHE A 24 -1.21 -0.93 -5.36
N LYS A 25 -0.10 -0.19 -5.47
CA LYS A 25 1.06 -0.28 -4.54
C LYS A 25 1.68 1.07 -4.14
N GLU A 26 1.05 2.20 -4.43
CA GLU A 26 1.69 3.50 -4.18
C GLU A 26 1.58 4.00 -2.73
N CYS A 27 0.78 3.37 -1.87
CA CYS A 27 0.62 3.79 -0.47
C CYS A 27 0.43 2.63 0.51
N GLY A 28 0.81 2.88 1.76
CA GLY A 28 0.85 1.86 2.80
C GLY A 28 2.27 1.48 3.18
N GLY A 29 2.40 0.47 4.05
CA GLY A 29 3.70 -0.03 4.46
C GLY A 29 3.69 -0.64 5.85
N LEU A 30 4.88 -1.09 6.27
CA LEU A 30 5.14 -1.65 7.58
C LEU A 30 5.98 -0.67 8.39
N LEU A 31 5.44 -0.23 9.52
CA LEU A 31 6.06 0.69 10.46
C LEU A 31 6.41 -0.09 11.73
N ARG A 32 7.69 -0.45 11.87
CA ARG A 32 8.24 -1.13 13.04
C ARG A 32 9.34 -0.27 13.65
N ASP A 33 9.57 -0.45 14.93
CA ASP A 33 10.66 0.20 15.68
C ASP A 33 10.64 1.75 15.72
N ILE A 34 9.53 2.38 15.31
CA ILE A 34 9.33 3.82 15.42
C ILE A 34 8.60 4.20 16.72
N SER A 35 8.91 5.37 17.27
CA SER A 35 8.22 5.93 18.45
C SER A 35 7.12 6.94 18.08
N PHE A 36 7.21 7.57 16.91
CA PHE A 36 6.21 8.46 16.33
C PHE A 36 6.43 8.58 14.82
N GLY A 37 5.43 9.10 14.11
CA GLY A 37 5.53 9.34 12.67
C GLY A 37 4.22 9.84 12.09
N VAL A 38 4.23 10.08 10.78
CA VAL A 38 3.06 10.50 10.01
C VAL A 38 2.90 9.56 8.81
N VAL A 39 1.67 9.15 8.53
CA VAL A 39 1.31 8.41 7.33
C VAL A 39 0.45 9.29 6.44
N THR A 40 0.72 9.28 5.14
CA THR A 40 -0.02 10.06 4.15
C THR A 40 -0.31 9.22 2.92
N THR A 41 -1.33 9.62 2.15
CA THR A 41 -1.50 9.16 0.77
C THR A 41 -0.31 9.65 -0.09
N PRO A 42 -0.12 9.08 -1.30
CA PRO A 42 0.90 9.55 -2.20
C PRO A 42 0.67 11.03 -2.50
N ASN A 43 1.76 11.80 -2.65
CA ASN A 43 1.76 13.21 -3.05
C ASN A 43 0.99 14.18 -2.14
N PHE A 44 0.42 13.75 -1.01
CA PHE A 44 -0.30 14.65 -0.10
C PHE A 44 0.55 15.89 0.24
N PRO A 45 0.02 17.13 0.13
CA PRO A 45 -1.40 17.48 -0.07
C PRO A 45 -1.85 17.60 -1.53
N ASP A 46 -0.97 17.37 -2.49
CA ASP A 46 -1.28 17.46 -3.93
C ASP A 46 -2.15 16.28 -4.41
N PRO A 47 -2.86 16.45 -5.54
CA PRO A 47 -3.66 15.38 -6.12
C PRO A 47 -2.82 14.15 -6.51
N PHE A 48 -3.43 12.97 -6.35
CA PHE A 48 -2.88 11.68 -6.75
C PHE A 48 -3.94 10.88 -7.53
N PRO A 49 -3.55 9.90 -8.36
CA PRO A 49 -4.50 9.08 -9.11
C PRO A 49 -5.44 8.30 -8.17
N VAL A 50 -6.74 8.33 -8.44
CA VAL A 50 -7.78 7.58 -7.70
C VAL A 50 -8.48 6.57 -8.62
N PRO A 51 -8.96 5.42 -8.11
CA PRO A 51 -9.05 5.02 -6.70
C PRO A 51 -7.73 4.46 -6.13
N ILE A 52 -7.50 4.65 -4.83
CA ILE A 52 -6.42 3.98 -4.09
C ILE A 52 -6.97 3.25 -2.88
N TYR A 53 -6.29 2.16 -2.50
CA TYR A 53 -6.56 1.42 -1.28
C TYR A 53 -5.25 1.27 -0.51
N CYS A 54 -5.09 2.06 0.55
CA CYS A 54 -3.86 2.07 1.35
C CYS A 54 -4.00 1.17 2.57
N ARG A 55 -2.90 0.50 2.93
CA ARG A 55 -2.82 -0.30 4.14
C ARG A 55 -1.51 -0.09 4.87
N TRP A 56 -1.59 0.39 6.11
CA TRP A 56 -0.46 0.51 7.01
C TRP A 56 -0.55 -0.55 8.10
N ILE A 57 0.59 -1.16 8.42
CA ILE A 57 0.75 -2.08 9.55
C ILE A 57 1.71 -1.38 10.50
N ILE A 58 1.27 -1.14 11.73
CA ILE A 58 2.05 -0.43 12.74
C ILE A 58 2.27 -1.38 13.90
N GLU A 59 3.54 -1.59 14.24
CA GLU A 59 3.96 -2.45 15.35
C GLU A 59 4.51 -1.61 16.49
N ALA A 60 3.82 -1.64 17.62
CA ALA A 60 4.34 -1.08 18.86
C ALA A 60 5.38 -2.02 19.47
N LYS A 61 6.42 -1.42 20.07
CA LYS A 61 7.31 -2.15 20.96
C LYS A 61 6.52 -2.70 22.16
N PRO A 62 6.93 -3.84 22.73
CA PRO A 62 6.28 -4.40 23.91
C PRO A 62 6.12 -3.37 25.03
N GLY A 63 4.92 -3.27 25.61
CA GLY A 63 4.59 -2.31 26.68
C GLY A 63 4.14 -0.94 26.21
N ASN A 64 4.20 -0.63 24.90
CA ASN A 64 3.70 0.62 24.34
C ASN A 64 2.31 0.46 23.71
N VAL A 65 1.60 1.58 23.63
CA VAL A 65 0.29 1.69 22.98
C VAL A 65 0.42 2.57 21.74
N ILE A 66 -0.27 2.21 20.66
CA ILE A 66 -0.35 3.02 19.45
C ILE A 66 -1.50 4.02 19.61
N ALA A 67 -1.21 5.31 19.50
CA ALA A 67 -2.21 6.36 19.39
C ALA A 67 -2.22 6.91 17.95
N LEU A 68 -3.38 6.86 17.29
CA LEU A 68 -3.57 7.39 15.94
C LEU A 68 -4.40 8.66 15.99
N TYR A 69 -3.85 9.75 15.46
CA TYR A 69 -4.53 11.03 15.31
C TYR A 69 -4.83 11.26 13.85
N LEU A 70 -6.12 11.35 13.57
CA LEU A 70 -6.63 11.51 12.22
C LEU A 70 -6.80 13.01 11.92
N THR A 71 -5.94 13.60 11.08
CA THR A 71 -5.93 15.05 10.80
C THR A 71 -6.67 15.48 9.52
N GLN A 72 -6.58 14.72 8.42
CA GLN A 72 -7.27 15.02 7.16
C GLN A 72 -7.61 13.73 6.39
N PHE A 73 -8.86 13.61 5.92
CA PHE A 73 -9.34 12.44 5.17
C PHE A 73 -10.32 12.87 4.07
N TYR A 74 -10.14 12.25 2.90
CA TYR A 74 -11.10 12.28 1.81
C TYR A 74 -11.27 10.84 1.34
N LEU A 75 -12.27 10.13 1.88
CA LEU A 75 -12.45 8.69 1.69
C LEU A 75 -13.86 8.40 1.18
N LYS A 76 -13.96 7.56 0.13
CA LYS A 76 -15.25 7.10 -0.40
C LYS A 76 -15.86 5.96 0.42
N GLU A 77 -15.02 5.02 0.86
CA GLU A 77 -15.45 3.80 1.57
C GLU A 77 -15.10 3.79 3.07
N GLY A 78 -14.60 4.93 3.57
CA GLY A 78 -14.25 5.12 4.97
C GLY A 78 -12.88 4.59 5.38
N PHE A 79 -12.50 4.87 6.63
CA PHE A 79 -11.27 4.41 7.26
C PHE A 79 -11.56 3.24 8.19
N LYS A 80 -10.78 2.15 8.08
CA LYS A 80 -10.90 0.98 8.94
C LYS A 80 -9.62 0.79 9.75
N ALA A 81 -9.78 0.67 11.07
CA ALA A 81 -8.71 0.29 11.99
C ALA A 81 -9.00 -1.09 12.59
N THR A 82 -7.97 -1.94 12.68
CA THR A 82 -8.06 -3.26 13.29
C THR A 82 -6.82 -3.52 14.12
N GLU A 83 -7.02 -3.90 15.38
CA GLU A 83 -5.97 -4.33 16.29
C GLU A 83 -5.83 -5.86 16.26
N TYR A 84 -4.61 -6.33 16.43
CA TYR A 84 -4.27 -7.74 16.53
C TYR A 84 -3.36 -7.95 17.73
N ALA A 85 -3.58 -9.02 18.50
CA ALA A 85 -2.68 -9.42 19.57
C ALA A 85 -1.36 -9.98 19.00
N PHE A 86 -1.45 -10.70 17.88
CA PHE A 86 -0.29 -11.18 17.12
C PHE A 86 -0.56 -11.04 15.62
N PHE A 87 0.45 -10.61 14.89
CA PHE A 87 0.39 -10.44 13.45
C PHE A 87 1.72 -10.82 12.82
N SER A 88 1.70 -11.67 11.78
CA SER A 88 2.88 -12.10 11.03
C SER A 88 2.60 -12.07 9.54
N ASP A 89 3.32 -11.21 8.81
CA ASP A 89 3.45 -11.17 7.35
C ASP A 89 2.18 -11.48 6.52
N ASN A 90 1.02 -11.01 6.98
CA ASN A 90 -0.30 -11.31 6.38
C ASN A 90 -0.69 -12.81 6.34
N SER A 91 0.13 -13.72 6.86
CA SER A 91 -0.13 -15.16 6.86
C SER A 91 -0.86 -15.62 8.12
N LEU A 92 -0.62 -14.95 9.26
CA LEU A 92 -1.24 -15.27 10.54
C LEU A 92 -1.60 -13.99 11.29
N SER A 93 -2.84 -13.95 11.80
CA SER A 93 -3.28 -12.89 12.70
C SER A 93 -4.20 -13.46 13.78
N ILE A 94 -3.95 -13.09 15.04
CA ILE A 94 -4.64 -13.63 16.22
C ILE A 94 -5.16 -12.48 17.07
N GLY A 95 -6.31 -12.69 17.72
CA GLY A 95 -6.89 -11.71 18.65
C GLY A 95 -7.39 -10.46 17.94
N LYS A 96 -7.99 -10.62 16.75
CA LYS A 96 -8.52 -9.52 15.95
C LYS A 96 -9.58 -8.75 16.73
N LYS A 97 -9.40 -7.45 16.85
CA LYS A 97 -10.40 -6.49 17.33
C LYS A 97 -10.64 -5.44 16.26
N ASP A 98 -11.88 -5.35 15.80
CA ASP A 98 -12.29 -4.37 14.79
C ASP A 98 -12.82 -3.11 15.49
N PHE A 99 -12.32 -1.94 15.12
CA PHE A 99 -12.81 -0.66 15.66
C PHE A 99 -13.99 -0.10 14.85
N GLY A 100 -14.39 -0.78 13.77
CA GLY A 100 -15.43 -0.30 12.86
C GLY A 100 -14.89 0.66 11.79
N SER A 101 -15.78 1.06 10.90
CA SER A 101 -15.47 1.99 9.82
C SER A 101 -15.82 3.42 10.23
N ILE A 102 -14.86 4.32 10.11
CA ILE A 102 -15.07 5.77 10.25
C ILE A 102 -15.39 6.30 8.85
N MET A 103 -16.65 6.68 8.63
CA MET A 103 -17.09 7.37 7.42
C MET A 103 -17.03 8.87 7.67
N ILE A 104 -16.58 9.65 6.70
CA ILE A 104 -16.73 11.11 6.71
C ILE A 104 -17.73 11.44 5.62
N THR A 105 -18.93 11.86 6.02
CA THR A 105 -20.02 12.34 5.16
C THR A 105 -19.95 13.84 4.99
#